data_AF-A0A5E5AFI5-F1
#
_entry.id   AF-A0A5E5AFI5-F1
#
_cell.length_a   1.000
_cell.length_b   1.000
_cell.length_c   1.000
_cell.angle_alpha   90.00
_cell.angle_beta   90.00
_cell.angle_gamma   90.00
#
_symmetry.space_group_name_H-M   'P 1'
#
loop_
_entity.id
_entity.type
_entity.pdbx_description
1 polymer ?
#
loop_
_entity_poly.entity_id
_entity_poly.type
_entity_poly.pdbx_seq_one_letter_code
_entity_poly.pdbx_strand_id
1 'polypeptide(L)'
;MHFSLGEWLTTALTFTNGWTVPTGHTWNLATTLTRAASAPNHIGLPSGPASRSPLDRAQPLHHGPITRAQVFAERLAHVRPICVVGSRDDQENCLLDLPADVHLDVSATRLLLAGCEASLPAGLSKALAEDGRNASSLERRFFEAHAAESQGPYAVPALVRRLNKRLNQLMPGWQRLLRRTNAYLQVPQLTFQRVITSEQEARRHGIQVPFTRPDLHLPLGEPVAHDAMLGAYLRIPADGVTHTLFVSLRLPQTLEIIEQTPQAHAAARFTDLFGDIPAHFQTSNLRMRTVAHCDDLVEALAEHLHLGHRRYREFAYGATREALAPTSHSQVRQRLCPRARPLATSPPRPGEPDRATAGPSPSMLKTAKATETAKPAPTSTAPDTMHAPPRRRPSQRDQPSLRELEWAIAELERLDTLYTVQGRPRYG
;
A
#
# COMPACT_ATOMS: atom_id res chain seq x y z
N MET A 1 -4.86 -50.90 -8.15
CA MET A 1 -5.12 -50.04 -9.32
C MET A 1 -6.63 -49.94 -9.54
N HIS A 2 -7.07 -48.97 -10.35
CA HIS A 2 -8.46 -48.60 -10.69
C HIS A 2 -9.19 -47.70 -9.68
N PHE A 3 -9.44 -46.48 -10.17
CA PHE A 3 -10.41 -45.51 -9.64
C PHE A 3 -11.80 -45.86 -10.18
N SER A 4 -12.87 -45.59 -9.42
CA SER A 4 -14.26 -45.62 -9.92
C SER A 4 -14.75 -44.22 -10.28
N LEU A 5 -15.35 -44.10 -11.47
CA LEU A 5 -15.64 -42.84 -12.14
C LEU A 5 -17.05 -42.32 -11.78
N GLY A 6 -17.32 -42.15 -10.48
CA GLY A 6 -18.69 -42.00 -9.94
C GLY A 6 -19.09 -40.67 -9.28
N GLU A 7 -18.14 -39.84 -8.83
CA GLU A 7 -18.45 -38.70 -7.93
C GLU A 7 -18.40 -37.31 -8.61
N TRP A 8 -18.57 -37.24 -9.93
CA TRP A 8 -18.43 -35.98 -10.70
C TRP A 8 -19.75 -35.37 -11.22
N LEU A 9 -20.91 -35.80 -10.71
CA LEU A 9 -22.23 -35.37 -11.21
C LEU A 9 -23.29 -35.00 -10.13
N THR A 10 -22.88 -34.55 -8.95
CA THR A 10 -23.80 -33.96 -7.94
C THR A 10 -23.49 -32.52 -7.55
N THR A 11 -22.45 -31.91 -8.11
CA THR A 11 -22.10 -30.48 -7.97
C THR A 11 -22.80 -29.57 -9.00
N ALA A 12 -24.07 -29.84 -9.28
CA ALA A 12 -24.96 -28.94 -10.00
C ALA A 12 -26.38 -29.04 -9.41
N LEU A 13 -27.04 -27.88 -9.22
CA LEU A 13 -28.35 -27.69 -8.57
C LEU A 13 -28.36 -27.76 -7.03
N THR A 14 -27.99 -26.65 -6.37
CA THR A 14 -28.75 -26.04 -5.25
C THR A 14 -28.22 -24.63 -4.94
N PHE A 15 -28.40 -23.71 -5.89
CA PHE A 15 -28.65 -22.31 -5.55
C PHE A 15 -30.15 -22.04 -5.73
N THR A 16 -30.66 -21.06 -4.98
CA THR A 16 -32.05 -20.53 -4.94
C THR A 16 -33.04 -21.21 -3.97
N ASN A 17 -33.84 -20.35 -3.31
CA ASN A 17 -34.83 -20.59 -2.25
C ASN A 17 -34.25 -21.07 -0.89
N GLY A 18 -34.45 -20.42 0.27
CA GLY A 18 -35.08 -19.13 0.60
C GLY A 18 -36.09 -19.22 1.75
N TRP A 19 -35.71 -18.81 2.99
CA TRP A 19 -36.54 -18.27 4.11
C TRP A 19 -35.86 -18.41 5.50
N THR A 20 -36.49 -17.82 6.54
CA THR A 20 -35.91 -17.40 7.84
C THR A 20 -36.91 -17.67 9.02
N VAL A 21 -36.63 -17.47 10.33
CA VAL A 21 -35.50 -16.79 11.00
C VAL A 21 -34.78 -17.61 12.10
N PRO A 22 -35.27 -17.85 13.35
CA PRO A 22 -34.36 -17.69 14.49
C PRO A 22 -34.23 -18.89 15.45
N THR A 23 -33.02 -19.07 15.98
CA THR A 23 -32.67 -19.23 17.42
C THR A 23 -31.14 -19.34 17.49
N GLY A 24 -30.42 -18.67 18.38
CA GLY A 24 -30.82 -18.29 19.73
C GLY A 24 -30.01 -19.02 20.80
N HIS A 25 -28.83 -19.57 20.47
CA HIS A 25 -27.93 -20.22 21.42
C HIS A 25 -26.51 -19.67 21.34
N THR A 26 -26.23 -18.66 22.16
CA THR A 26 -24.88 -18.34 22.59
C THR A 26 -24.34 -19.51 23.42
N TRP A 27 -23.68 -20.48 22.77
CA TRP A 27 -22.95 -21.56 23.45
C TRP A 27 -21.69 -21.01 24.13
N ASN A 28 -21.92 -20.29 25.23
CA ASN A 28 -21.22 -20.27 26.49
C ASN A 28 -19.79 -20.87 26.54
N LEU A 29 -18.91 -20.44 25.63
CA LEU A 29 -17.49 -20.82 25.52
C LEU A 29 -16.75 -20.60 26.84
N ALA A 30 -17.14 -19.56 27.58
CA ALA A 30 -16.67 -19.33 28.94
C ALA A 30 -16.92 -20.56 29.83
N THR A 31 -18.13 -21.13 29.84
CA THR A 31 -18.43 -22.31 30.68
C THR A 31 -17.80 -23.60 30.18
N THR A 32 -17.65 -23.85 28.88
CA THR A 32 -16.94 -25.07 28.40
C THR A 32 -15.46 -25.01 28.74
N LEU A 33 -14.78 -23.90 28.42
CA LEU A 33 -13.36 -23.72 28.78
C LEU A 33 -13.14 -23.67 30.30
N THR A 34 -14.10 -23.10 31.06
CA THR A 34 -14.04 -23.14 32.53
C THR A 34 -14.29 -24.55 33.06
N ARG A 35 -15.15 -25.37 32.43
CA ARG A 35 -15.39 -26.76 32.84
C ARG A 35 -14.14 -27.63 32.63
N ALA A 36 -13.41 -27.46 31.53
CA ALA A 36 -12.08 -28.07 31.36
C ALA A 36 -11.04 -27.57 32.40
N ALA A 37 -11.22 -26.36 32.93
CA ALA A 37 -10.37 -25.79 33.99
C ALA A 37 -10.84 -26.12 35.43
N SER A 38 -12.03 -26.71 35.61
CA SER A 38 -12.72 -26.81 36.91
C SER A 38 -13.45 -28.14 37.12
N ALA A 39 -12.85 -29.02 37.92
CA ALA A 39 -13.49 -30.17 38.56
C ALA A 39 -12.84 -30.39 39.95
N PRO A 40 -13.59 -30.84 40.96
CA PRO A 40 -14.60 -30.00 41.62
C PRO A 40 -14.23 -29.73 43.09
N ASN A 41 -14.80 -28.65 43.66
CA ASN A 41 -15.15 -28.60 45.07
C ASN A 41 -16.33 -27.63 45.30
N HIS A 42 -17.03 -27.82 46.41
CA HIS A 42 -18.45 -27.48 46.56
C HIS A 42 -18.80 -26.02 46.94
N ILE A 43 -19.98 -25.59 46.46
CA ILE A 43 -20.95 -24.63 47.07
C ILE A 43 -20.53 -23.15 47.21
N GLY A 44 -21.35 -22.23 46.66
CA GLY A 44 -21.39 -20.81 47.05
C GLY A 44 -21.83 -19.81 45.97
N LEU A 45 -23.11 -19.43 45.97
CA LEU A 45 -23.66 -18.16 45.43
C LEU A 45 -24.20 -17.33 46.62
N PRO A 46 -24.56 -16.02 46.49
CA PRO A 46 -24.47 -15.07 45.36
C PRO A 46 -23.52 -13.87 45.73
N SER A 47 -23.38 -12.71 45.08
CA SER A 47 -24.31 -11.80 44.38
C SER A 47 -23.56 -10.58 43.77
N GLY A 48 -24.22 -9.81 42.89
CA GLY A 48 -24.05 -8.35 42.82
C GLY A 48 -23.65 -7.74 41.44
N PRO A 49 -24.42 -6.77 40.88
CA PRO A 49 -24.05 -6.09 39.64
C PRO A 49 -23.16 -4.85 39.90
N ALA A 50 -21.91 -4.88 39.44
CA ALA A 50 -21.03 -3.72 39.47
C ALA A 50 -21.19 -2.85 38.21
N SER A 51 -21.62 -1.60 38.40
CA SER A 51 -21.75 -0.57 37.37
C SER A 51 -20.45 -0.37 36.58
N ARG A 52 -20.55 -0.27 35.25
CA ARG A 52 -19.44 0.14 34.37
C ARG A 52 -19.46 1.65 34.17
N SER A 53 -18.55 2.38 34.80
CA SER A 53 -18.25 3.76 34.39
C SER A 53 -17.49 3.77 33.04
N PRO A 54 -17.91 4.59 32.07
CA PRO A 54 -17.21 4.74 30.80
C PRO A 54 -16.03 5.71 30.97
N LEU A 55 -14.82 5.19 31.09
CA LEU A 55 -13.61 5.99 30.94
C LEU A 55 -13.11 5.84 29.51
N ASP A 56 -13.65 6.70 28.66
CA ASP A 56 -13.32 6.83 27.23
C ASP A 56 -11.88 7.31 27.08
N ARG A 57 -10.96 6.34 27.07
CA ARG A 57 -9.57 6.55 26.69
C ARG A 57 -9.45 6.10 25.26
N ALA A 58 -9.56 7.05 24.33
CA ALA A 58 -9.33 6.85 22.92
C ALA A 58 -8.06 6.01 22.73
N GLN A 59 -8.23 4.74 22.35
CA GLN A 59 -7.10 3.88 22.03
C GLN A 59 -6.42 4.49 20.81
N PRO A 60 -5.08 4.64 20.79
CA PRO A 60 -4.41 5.10 19.58
C PRO A 60 -4.83 4.16 18.45
N LEU A 61 -5.35 4.75 17.36
CA LEU A 61 -5.82 4.00 16.19
C LEU A 61 -4.76 2.97 15.84
N HIS A 62 -5.11 1.69 15.89
CA HIS A 62 -4.10 0.65 15.82
C HIS A 62 -3.74 0.42 14.36
N HIS A 63 -2.76 1.19 13.89
CA HIS A 63 -2.20 1.03 12.56
C HIS A 63 -1.44 -0.31 12.51
N GLY A 64 -1.44 -0.95 11.33
CA GLY A 64 -0.58 -2.11 11.09
C GLY A 64 0.90 -1.71 11.04
N PRO A 65 1.81 -2.69 10.86
CA PRO A 65 3.23 -2.41 10.65
C PRO A 65 3.48 -1.40 9.54
N ILE A 66 4.35 -0.43 9.80
CA ILE A 66 4.65 0.64 8.85
C ILE A 66 5.22 0.11 7.53
N THR A 67 4.80 0.69 6.41
CA THR A 67 5.32 0.35 5.07
C THR A 67 6.09 1.52 4.45
N ARG A 68 7.03 1.20 3.55
CA ARG A 68 7.76 2.23 2.77
C ARG A 68 6.79 3.09 1.95
N ALA A 69 5.79 2.45 1.34
CA ALA A 69 4.75 3.14 0.60
C ALA A 69 3.98 4.16 1.45
N GLN A 70 3.62 3.78 2.69
CA GLN A 70 2.97 4.68 3.64
C GLN A 70 3.88 5.87 4.01
N VAL A 71 5.14 5.63 4.39
CA VAL A 71 6.11 6.70 4.74
C VAL A 71 6.28 7.68 3.58
N PHE A 72 6.38 7.18 2.35
CA PHE A 72 6.52 8.02 1.16
C PHE A 72 5.24 8.80 0.88
N ALA A 73 4.07 8.16 0.97
CA ALA A 73 2.78 8.82 0.79
C ALA A 73 2.55 9.96 1.80
N GLU A 74 2.75 9.70 3.09
CA GLU A 74 2.57 10.70 4.16
C GLU A 74 3.50 11.91 4.00
N ARG A 75 4.77 11.68 3.67
CA ARG A 75 5.78 12.76 3.56
C ARG A 75 5.70 13.54 2.24
N LEU A 76 5.08 12.98 1.21
CA LEU A 76 4.94 13.59 -0.11
C LEU A 76 3.48 14.00 -0.43
N ALA A 77 2.53 13.86 0.51
CA ALA A 77 1.12 14.17 0.32
C ALA A 77 0.83 15.58 -0.23
N HIS A 78 1.70 16.56 0.07
CA HIS A 78 1.58 17.95 -0.40
C HIS A 78 2.39 18.25 -1.67
N VAL A 79 3.08 17.26 -2.24
CA VAL A 79 3.84 17.40 -3.48
C VAL A 79 2.90 17.22 -4.65
N ARG A 80 2.78 18.24 -5.50
CA ARG A 80 1.94 18.16 -6.70
C ARG A 80 2.41 17.02 -7.62
N PRO A 81 1.49 16.31 -8.31
CA PRO A 81 1.84 15.39 -9.37
C PRO A 81 2.74 16.02 -10.43
N ILE A 82 3.54 15.17 -11.08
CA ILE A 82 4.45 15.54 -12.15
C ILE A 82 3.91 14.93 -13.44
N CYS A 83 3.53 15.80 -14.39
CA CYS A 83 3.14 15.37 -15.73
C CYS A 83 4.36 14.77 -16.44
N VAL A 84 4.27 13.48 -16.75
CA VAL A 84 5.23 12.70 -17.52
C VAL A 84 4.57 12.15 -18.78
N VAL A 85 5.36 11.85 -19.79
CA VAL A 85 4.93 11.27 -21.07
C VAL A 85 5.36 9.81 -21.08
N GLY A 86 4.41 8.88 -21.24
CA GLY A 86 4.72 7.46 -21.44
C GLY A 86 5.54 7.25 -22.72
N SER A 87 6.40 6.25 -22.75
CA SER A 87 7.38 6.06 -23.82
C SER A 87 7.21 4.73 -24.54
N ARG A 88 7.61 4.67 -25.82
CA ARG A 88 7.83 3.42 -26.58
C ARG A 88 9.24 2.86 -26.43
N ASP A 89 10.14 3.66 -25.86
CA ASP A 89 11.53 3.29 -25.59
C ASP A 89 11.65 2.77 -24.16
N ASP A 90 11.68 1.45 -24.05
CA ASP A 90 11.72 0.74 -22.77
C ASP A 90 13.15 0.56 -22.22
N GLN A 91 14.17 0.91 -22.99
CA GLN A 91 15.56 0.84 -22.56
C GLN A 91 15.88 2.06 -21.66
N GLU A 92 15.47 3.27 -22.08
CA GLU A 92 15.85 4.52 -21.40
C GLU A 92 14.82 5.10 -20.40
N ASN A 93 13.60 4.52 -20.33
CA ASN A 93 12.50 5.07 -19.52
C ASN A 93 12.18 4.22 -18.27
N CYS A 94 11.65 4.87 -17.23
CA CYS A 94 11.37 4.24 -15.94
C CYS A 94 10.27 3.18 -16.04
N LEU A 95 10.37 2.10 -15.25
CA LEU A 95 9.32 1.10 -15.08
C LEU A 95 8.11 1.62 -14.29
N LEU A 96 7.39 2.55 -14.89
CA LEU A 96 6.10 3.10 -14.43
C LEU A 96 4.89 2.42 -15.08
N ASP A 97 5.09 1.63 -16.14
CA ASP A 97 4.04 1.01 -16.97
C ASP A 97 3.02 2.05 -17.50
N LEU A 98 3.53 3.15 -18.07
CA LEU A 98 2.69 4.19 -18.66
C LEU A 98 2.40 3.87 -20.13
N PRO A 99 1.14 3.99 -20.60
CA PRO A 99 0.82 3.89 -22.02
C PRO A 99 1.66 4.87 -22.86
N ALA A 100 2.25 4.36 -23.94
CA ALA A 100 3.12 5.13 -24.81
C ALA A 100 2.45 6.39 -25.37
N ASP A 101 3.21 7.48 -25.44
CA ASP A 101 2.81 8.82 -25.93
C ASP A 101 1.69 9.51 -25.11
N VAL A 102 1.19 8.89 -24.03
CA VAL A 102 0.14 9.48 -23.18
C VAL A 102 0.77 10.37 -22.10
N HIS A 103 0.20 11.57 -21.93
CA HIS A 103 0.58 12.52 -20.88
C HIS A 103 -0.20 12.19 -19.60
N LEU A 104 0.50 11.88 -18.51
CA LEU A 104 -0.09 11.46 -17.24
C LEU A 104 0.55 12.17 -16.05
N ASP A 105 -0.28 12.66 -15.14
CA ASP A 105 0.15 13.21 -13.86
C ASP A 105 0.48 12.08 -12.87
N VAL A 106 1.77 11.89 -12.59
CA VAL A 106 2.26 10.84 -11.68
C VAL A 106 2.69 11.46 -10.35
N SER A 107 2.26 10.87 -9.23
CA SER A 107 2.64 11.35 -7.90
C SER A 107 4.14 11.17 -7.64
N ALA A 108 4.75 12.11 -6.89
CA ALA A 108 6.14 11.98 -6.46
C ALA A 108 6.37 10.66 -5.69
N THR A 109 5.39 10.22 -4.90
CA THR A 109 5.36 8.90 -4.25
C THR A 109 5.55 7.75 -5.23
N ARG A 110 4.78 7.70 -6.34
CA ARG A 110 4.91 6.63 -7.35
C ARG A 110 6.27 6.68 -8.06
N LEU A 111 6.78 7.87 -8.39
CA LEU A 111 8.12 8.02 -9.00
C LEU A 111 9.23 7.52 -8.07
N LEU A 112 9.20 7.90 -6.79
CA LEU A 112 10.25 7.52 -5.84
C LEU A 112 10.15 6.04 -5.41
N LEU A 113 8.95 5.48 -5.26
CA LEU A 113 8.77 4.05 -5.01
C LEU A 113 9.14 3.18 -6.21
N ALA A 114 9.07 3.71 -7.44
CA ALA A 114 9.62 3.05 -8.62
C ALA A 114 11.17 3.11 -8.67
N GLY A 115 11.81 4.05 -7.97
CA GLY A 115 13.26 4.29 -8.03
C GLY A 115 13.67 5.23 -9.17
N CYS A 116 12.78 6.17 -9.51
CA CYS A 116 12.90 7.02 -10.69
C CYS A 116 12.93 8.52 -10.34
N GLU A 117 13.59 8.85 -9.24
CA GLU A 117 13.88 10.21 -8.77
C GLU A 117 14.50 11.11 -9.85
N ALA A 118 15.28 10.55 -10.78
CA ALA A 118 15.91 11.31 -11.86
C ALA A 118 14.89 11.87 -12.88
N SER A 119 13.63 11.43 -12.83
CA SER A 119 12.51 12.01 -13.59
C SER A 119 11.96 13.30 -12.96
N LEU A 120 12.31 13.62 -11.71
CA LEU A 120 11.80 14.81 -11.03
C LEU A 120 12.37 16.10 -11.65
N PRO A 121 11.57 17.15 -11.86
CA PRO A 121 12.08 18.45 -12.30
C PRO A 121 13.15 18.98 -11.34
N ALA A 122 14.29 19.45 -11.85
CA ALA A 122 15.47 19.79 -11.05
C ALA A 122 15.18 20.72 -9.84
N GLY A 123 14.32 21.72 -10.00
CA GLY A 123 13.91 22.60 -8.91
C GLY A 123 13.09 21.90 -7.81
N LEU A 124 12.24 20.93 -8.17
CA LEU A 124 11.51 20.09 -7.22
C LEU A 124 12.44 19.09 -6.54
N SER A 125 13.32 18.43 -7.30
CA SER A 125 14.33 17.51 -6.76
C SER A 125 15.23 18.21 -5.72
N LYS A 126 15.68 19.44 -6.02
CA LYS A 126 16.44 20.27 -5.07
C LYS A 126 15.63 20.62 -3.82
N ALA A 127 14.39 21.13 -3.96
CA ALA A 127 13.55 21.47 -2.81
C ALA A 127 13.24 20.25 -1.92
N LEU A 128 12.97 19.08 -2.52
CA LEU A 128 12.77 17.83 -1.77
C LEU A 128 14.05 17.38 -1.05
N ALA A 129 15.24 17.60 -1.63
CA ALA A 129 16.50 17.31 -0.96
C ALA A 129 16.74 18.27 0.23
N GLU A 130 16.48 19.57 0.06
CA GLU A 130 16.60 20.59 1.11
C GLU A 130 15.64 20.30 2.30
N ASP A 131 14.42 19.84 2.03
CA ASP A 131 13.46 19.42 3.06
C ASP A 131 13.74 18.04 3.70
N GLY A 132 14.78 17.33 3.25
CA GLY A 132 15.05 15.94 3.70
C GLY A 132 13.93 14.96 3.34
N ARG A 133 13.35 15.14 2.15
CA ARG A 133 12.26 14.37 1.50
C ARG A 133 12.70 13.75 0.16
N ASN A 134 13.99 13.70 -0.14
CA ASN A 134 14.54 12.89 -1.23
C ASN A 134 14.47 11.39 -0.91
N ALA A 135 14.65 10.53 -1.93
CA ALA A 135 14.53 9.07 -1.79
C ALA A 135 15.32 8.52 -0.59
N SER A 136 16.63 8.75 -0.53
CA SER A 136 17.51 8.25 0.54
C SER A 136 17.12 8.72 1.94
N SER A 137 16.63 9.96 2.10
CA SER A 137 16.14 10.45 3.40
C SER A 137 14.82 9.79 3.79
N LEU A 138 13.93 9.49 2.83
CA LEU A 138 12.68 8.78 3.07
C LEU A 138 12.92 7.31 3.39
N GLU A 139 13.84 6.63 2.69
CA GLU A 139 14.25 5.25 3.03
C GLU A 139 14.81 5.18 4.44
N ARG A 140 15.72 6.10 4.81
CA ARG A 140 16.28 6.15 6.16
C ARG A 140 15.19 6.32 7.22
N ARG A 141 14.22 7.22 7.00
CA ARG A 141 13.07 7.41 7.90
C ARG A 141 12.20 6.15 8.01
N PHE A 142 12.00 5.42 6.92
CA PHE A 142 11.29 4.13 6.95
C PHE A 142 12.07 3.10 7.78
N PHE A 143 13.38 2.96 7.59
CA PHE A 143 14.21 2.04 8.37
C PHE A 143 14.26 2.42 9.86
N GLU A 144 14.37 3.70 10.19
CA GLU A 144 14.31 4.23 11.56
C GLU A 144 12.96 3.90 12.22
N ALA A 145 11.84 4.12 11.52
CA ALA A 145 10.51 3.82 12.03
C ALA A 145 10.26 2.31 12.19
N HIS A 146 10.65 1.48 11.21
CA HIS A 146 10.53 0.02 11.27
C HIS A 146 11.41 -0.59 12.38
N ALA A 147 12.61 -0.05 12.59
CA ALA A 147 13.47 -0.44 13.71
C ALA A 147 12.86 -0.05 15.06
N ALA A 148 12.29 1.15 15.19
CA ALA A 148 11.59 1.58 16.39
C ALA A 148 10.34 0.72 16.69
N GLU A 149 9.59 0.31 15.65
CA GLU A 149 8.51 -0.68 15.79
C GLU A 149 9.01 -2.03 16.30
N SER A 150 10.09 -2.55 15.71
CA SER A 150 10.72 -3.84 16.05
C SER A 150 11.26 -3.87 17.48
N GLN A 151 11.74 -2.73 17.99
CA GLN A 151 12.31 -2.58 19.34
C GLN A 151 11.25 -2.17 20.39
N GLY A 152 10.12 -1.60 19.96
CA GLY A 152 9.03 -1.15 20.82
C GLY A 152 7.80 -2.08 20.75
N PRO A 153 6.73 -1.69 20.03
CA PRO A 153 5.45 -2.39 20.04
C PRO A 153 5.49 -3.85 19.57
N TYR A 154 6.44 -4.21 18.70
CA TYR A 154 6.61 -5.57 18.14
C TYR A 154 7.88 -6.27 18.62
N ALA A 155 8.53 -5.79 19.68
CA ALA A 155 9.56 -6.55 20.39
C ALA A 155 8.94 -7.74 21.13
N VAL A 156 9.66 -8.87 21.22
CA VAL A 156 9.17 -10.11 21.85
C VAL A 156 8.57 -9.87 23.25
N PRO A 157 9.21 -9.15 24.20
CA PRO A 157 8.61 -8.92 25.52
C PRO A 157 7.33 -8.07 25.49
N ALA A 158 7.21 -7.16 24.52
CA ALA A 158 6.02 -6.35 24.34
C ALA A 158 4.86 -7.17 23.75
N LEU A 159 5.16 -8.07 22.81
CA LEU A 159 4.22 -9.03 22.25
C LEU A 159 3.75 -10.06 23.29
N VAL A 160 4.66 -10.70 24.03
CA VAL A 160 4.32 -11.63 25.13
C VAL A 160 3.37 -10.97 26.13
N ARG A 161 3.69 -9.76 26.62
CA ARG A 161 2.82 -9.00 27.53
C ARG A 161 1.44 -8.71 26.94
N ARG A 162 1.37 -8.36 25.65
CA ARG A 162 0.13 -8.06 24.93
C ARG A 162 -0.74 -9.32 24.76
N LEU A 163 -0.13 -10.41 24.31
CA LEU A 163 -0.76 -11.72 24.12
C LEU A 163 -1.26 -12.27 25.47
N ASN A 164 -0.43 -12.29 26.51
CA ASN A 164 -0.82 -12.71 27.86
C ASN A 164 -2.01 -11.91 28.40
N LYS A 165 -2.01 -10.58 28.19
CA LYS A 165 -3.14 -9.73 28.57
C LYS A 165 -4.42 -10.09 27.81
N ARG A 166 -4.34 -10.29 26.49
CA ARG A 166 -5.52 -10.58 25.65
C ARG A 166 -6.06 -12.00 25.87
N LEU A 167 -5.18 -12.99 25.99
CA LEU A 167 -5.51 -14.37 26.33
C LEU A 167 -6.22 -14.45 27.70
N ASN A 168 -5.71 -13.75 28.72
CA ASN A 168 -6.39 -13.69 30.03
C ASN A 168 -7.79 -13.05 29.98
N GLN A 169 -8.03 -12.10 29.08
CA GLN A 169 -9.35 -11.47 28.90
C GLN A 169 -10.36 -12.38 28.19
N LEU A 170 -9.89 -13.18 27.23
CA LEU A 170 -10.74 -14.07 26.42
C LEU A 170 -10.94 -15.44 27.08
N MET A 171 -9.90 -15.96 27.75
CA MET A 171 -9.85 -17.28 28.36
C MET A 171 -9.12 -17.19 29.71
N PRO A 172 -9.83 -16.86 30.80
CA PRO A 172 -9.25 -16.86 32.14
C PRO A 172 -8.60 -18.21 32.47
N GLY A 173 -7.33 -18.20 32.88
CA GLY A 173 -6.58 -19.42 33.19
C GLY A 173 -5.98 -20.15 31.98
N TRP A 174 -5.90 -19.52 30.80
CA TRP A 174 -5.31 -20.08 29.57
C TRP A 174 -3.94 -20.75 29.76
N GLN A 175 -3.10 -20.30 30.70
CA GLN A 175 -1.79 -20.93 30.98
C GLN A 175 -1.93 -22.40 31.39
N ARG A 176 -2.97 -22.73 32.19
CA ARG A 176 -3.28 -24.11 32.56
C ARG A 176 -3.90 -24.88 31.39
N LEU A 177 -4.67 -24.20 30.54
CA LEU A 177 -5.27 -24.79 29.34
C LEU A 177 -4.19 -25.20 28.33
N LEU A 178 -3.30 -24.28 27.92
CA LEU A 178 -2.26 -24.55 26.92
C LEU A 178 -1.21 -25.58 27.38
N ARG A 179 -1.02 -25.77 28.70
CA ARG A 179 -0.14 -26.80 29.27
C ARG A 179 -0.80 -28.17 29.43
N ARG A 180 -2.14 -28.24 29.47
CA ARG A 180 -2.90 -29.51 29.62
C ARG A 180 -3.44 -30.04 28.29
N THR A 181 -3.72 -29.13 27.37
CA THR A 181 -4.04 -29.43 25.99
C THR A 181 -2.73 -29.53 25.21
N ASN A 182 -2.64 -30.42 24.23
CA ASN A 182 -1.49 -30.45 23.31
C ASN A 182 -1.61 -29.29 22.30
N ALA A 183 -1.60 -28.06 22.82
CA ALA A 183 -1.73 -26.85 22.03
C ALA A 183 -0.48 -26.64 21.17
N TYR A 184 -0.70 -26.10 19.97
CA TYR A 184 0.37 -25.91 18.99
C TYR A 184 0.14 -24.66 18.14
N LEU A 185 1.23 -24.11 17.60
CA LEU A 185 1.16 -23.03 16.63
C LEU A 185 1.08 -23.61 15.22
N GLN A 186 0.22 -23.00 14.41
CA GLN A 186 0.07 -23.32 13.00
C GLN A 186 0.24 -22.03 12.18
N VAL A 187 1.23 -22.02 11.31
CA VAL A 187 1.66 -20.87 10.53
C VAL A 187 1.27 -21.10 9.08
N PRO A 188 0.54 -20.17 8.44
CA PRO A 188 0.34 -20.21 6.99
C PRO A 188 1.68 -20.03 6.27
N GLN A 189 1.93 -20.88 5.27
CA GLN A 189 3.07 -20.78 4.38
C GLN A 189 2.54 -20.56 2.96
N LEU A 190 3.15 -19.63 2.24
CA LEU A 190 2.74 -19.25 0.89
C LEU A 190 3.96 -19.24 -0.02
N THR A 191 3.77 -19.66 -1.26
CA THR A 191 4.83 -19.65 -2.28
C THR A 191 4.79 -18.32 -3.03
N PHE A 192 5.92 -17.64 -3.11
CA PHE A 192 6.13 -16.37 -3.79
C PHE A 192 7.03 -16.60 -5.00
N GLN A 193 6.65 -16.09 -6.15
CA GLN A 193 7.47 -16.06 -7.35
C GLN A 193 7.49 -14.64 -7.90
N ARG A 194 8.66 -14.10 -8.23
CA ARG A 194 8.70 -12.81 -8.92
C ARG A 194 8.10 -12.98 -10.32
N VAL A 195 7.31 -12.02 -10.75
CA VAL A 195 6.76 -11.95 -12.10
C VAL A 195 7.09 -10.60 -12.73
N ILE A 196 7.43 -10.64 -14.01
CA ILE A 196 7.54 -9.48 -14.88
C ILE A 196 6.11 -9.09 -15.27
N THR A 197 5.71 -7.86 -14.93
CA THR A 197 4.31 -7.39 -15.07
C THR A 197 4.06 -6.49 -16.27
N SER A 198 5.09 -6.15 -17.06
CA SER A 198 4.93 -5.31 -18.26
C SER A 198 5.95 -5.61 -19.34
N GLU A 199 5.62 -5.26 -20.59
CA GLU A 199 6.52 -5.37 -21.73
C GLU A 199 7.85 -4.63 -21.51
N GLN A 200 7.79 -3.50 -20.81
CA GLN A 200 8.95 -2.65 -20.56
C GLN A 200 9.99 -3.39 -19.70
N GLU A 201 9.52 -4.01 -18.60
CA GLU A 201 10.35 -4.84 -17.75
C GLU A 201 10.83 -6.11 -18.50
N ALA A 202 9.96 -6.73 -19.30
CA ALA A 202 10.33 -7.90 -20.10
C ALA A 202 11.48 -7.63 -21.08
N ARG A 203 11.43 -6.51 -21.80
CA ARG A 203 12.48 -6.10 -22.76
C ARG A 203 13.81 -5.81 -22.06
N ARG A 204 13.79 -5.23 -20.85
CA ARG A 204 14.98 -5.05 -19.98
C ARG A 204 15.57 -6.36 -19.47
N HIS A 205 14.74 -7.39 -19.32
CA HIS A 205 15.16 -8.77 -19.09
C HIS A 205 15.57 -9.51 -20.38
N GLY A 206 15.70 -8.82 -21.52
CA GLY A 206 16.12 -9.39 -22.81
C GLY A 206 15.03 -10.14 -23.57
N ILE A 207 13.79 -10.12 -23.07
CA ILE A 207 12.67 -10.89 -23.64
C ILE A 207 12.05 -10.09 -24.79
N GLN A 208 12.43 -10.42 -26.02
CA GLN A 208 11.96 -9.79 -27.26
C GLN A 208 10.96 -10.69 -27.98
N VAL A 209 9.72 -10.75 -27.49
CA VAL A 209 8.60 -11.45 -28.13
C VAL A 209 7.46 -10.48 -28.42
N PRO A 210 6.64 -10.71 -29.46
CA PRO A 210 5.42 -9.93 -29.66
C PRO A 210 4.43 -10.23 -28.52
N PHE A 211 4.24 -9.28 -27.62
CA PHE A 211 3.26 -9.37 -26.55
C PHE A 211 1.86 -9.13 -27.12
N THR A 212 1.02 -10.16 -27.10
CA THR A 212 -0.35 -10.13 -27.66
C THR A 212 -1.44 -10.03 -26.60
N ARG A 213 -1.07 -9.92 -25.33
CA ARG A 213 -1.97 -9.81 -24.18
C ARG A 213 -1.60 -8.59 -23.34
N PRO A 214 -2.57 -7.80 -22.85
CA PRO A 214 -2.28 -6.64 -22.00
C PRO A 214 -1.73 -7.06 -20.63
N ASP A 215 -2.21 -8.17 -20.08
CA ASP A 215 -1.81 -8.68 -18.76
C ASP A 215 -0.60 -9.61 -18.91
N LEU A 216 0.60 -9.04 -18.79
CA LEU A 216 1.84 -9.81 -18.80
C LEU A 216 2.16 -10.33 -17.39
N HIS A 217 2.37 -11.64 -17.28
CA HIS A 217 2.85 -12.29 -16.05
C HIS A 217 3.86 -13.37 -16.42
N LEU A 218 5.12 -12.97 -16.64
CA LEU A 218 6.20 -13.93 -16.91
C LEU A 218 6.93 -14.27 -15.60
N PRO A 219 6.97 -15.55 -15.17
CA PRO A 219 7.69 -15.94 -13.97
C PRO A 219 9.19 -15.70 -14.13
N LEU A 220 9.82 -15.18 -13.09
CA LEU A 220 11.24 -14.86 -13.04
C LEU A 220 11.89 -15.49 -11.80
N GLY A 221 12.78 -16.44 -12.03
CA GLY A 221 13.45 -17.21 -10.97
C GLY A 221 12.56 -18.27 -10.33
N GLU A 222 13.17 -19.02 -9.41
CA GLU A 222 12.50 -20.12 -8.71
C GLU A 222 11.49 -19.61 -7.66
N PRO A 223 10.35 -20.29 -7.49
CA PRO A 223 9.37 -19.96 -6.46
C PRO A 223 9.88 -20.31 -5.05
N VAL A 224 9.77 -19.37 -4.10
CA VAL A 224 10.24 -19.53 -2.72
C VAL A 224 9.07 -19.52 -1.74
N ALA A 225 9.04 -20.49 -0.81
CA ALA A 225 7.98 -20.61 0.18
C ALA A 225 8.33 -19.85 1.47
N HIS A 226 7.53 -18.84 1.82
CA HIS A 226 7.69 -18.05 3.05
C HIS A 226 6.53 -18.31 4.02
N ASP A 227 6.86 -18.42 5.30
CA ASP A 227 5.90 -18.31 6.40
C ASP A 227 5.26 -16.91 6.39
N ALA A 228 4.00 -16.83 6.81
CA ALA A 228 3.30 -15.59 7.10
C ALA A 228 4.16 -14.64 7.94
N MET A 229 4.16 -13.36 7.56
CA MET A 229 5.04 -12.36 8.18
C MET A 229 4.35 -11.63 9.33
N LEU A 230 3.02 -11.53 9.31
CA LEU A 230 2.26 -10.67 10.22
C LEU A 230 1.30 -11.42 11.12
N GLY A 231 1.08 -12.73 10.93
CA GLY A 231 0.16 -13.50 11.76
C GLY A 231 0.34 -15.01 11.70
N ALA A 232 -0.31 -15.70 12.64
CA ALA A 232 -0.31 -17.14 12.81
C ALA A 232 -1.60 -17.60 13.51
N TYR A 233 -1.76 -18.91 13.71
CA TYR A 233 -2.86 -19.50 14.46
C TYR A 233 -2.35 -20.25 15.69
N LEU A 234 -3.05 -20.08 16.81
CA LEU A 234 -2.91 -20.91 18.00
C LEU A 234 -4.06 -21.93 18.04
N ARG A 235 -3.71 -23.21 18.01
CA ARG A 235 -4.64 -24.35 17.98
C ARG A 235 -4.68 -25.00 19.36
N ILE A 236 -5.87 -25.16 19.92
CA ILE A 236 -6.09 -25.62 21.30
C ILE A 236 -7.10 -26.79 21.29
N PRO A 237 -6.63 -28.05 21.28
CA PRO A 237 -7.51 -29.22 21.34
C PRO A 237 -8.05 -29.42 22.76
N ALA A 238 -9.36 -29.26 22.96
CA ALA A 238 -10.04 -29.43 24.25
C ALA A 238 -11.41 -30.08 24.06
N ASP A 239 -11.79 -31.02 24.94
CA ASP A 239 -13.13 -31.65 24.98
C ASP A 239 -13.62 -32.21 23.63
N GLY A 240 -12.71 -32.75 22.81
CA GLY A 240 -13.00 -33.29 21.47
C GLY A 240 -13.12 -32.25 20.35
N VAL A 241 -13.02 -30.96 20.66
CA VAL A 241 -13.06 -29.83 19.72
C VAL A 241 -11.67 -29.17 19.64
N THR A 242 -11.31 -28.56 18.51
CA THR A 242 -10.10 -27.71 18.45
C THR A 242 -10.47 -26.26 18.32
N HIS A 243 -10.38 -25.52 19.43
CA HIS A 243 -10.51 -24.07 19.40
C HIS A 243 -9.32 -23.46 18.64
N THR A 244 -9.60 -22.47 17.80
CA THR A 244 -8.60 -21.82 16.96
C THR A 244 -8.62 -20.32 17.22
N LEU A 245 -7.46 -19.78 17.57
CA LEU A 245 -7.25 -18.35 17.72
C LEU A 245 -6.43 -17.84 16.54
N PHE A 246 -6.95 -16.85 15.83
CA PHE A 246 -6.19 -16.08 14.86
C PHE A 246 -5.38 -15.01 15.60
N VAL A 247 -4.11 -14.85 15.24
CA VAL A 247 -3.22 -13.86 15.83
C VAL A 247 -2.55 -13.07 14.71
N SER A 248 -2.65 -11.73 14.73
CA SER A 248 -2.01 -10.87 13.73
C SER A 248 -1.60 -9.50 14.29
N LEU A 249 -0.46 -9.00 13.84
CA LEU A 249 0.05 -7.67 14.14
C LEU A 249 -0.78 -6.54 13.51
N ARG A 250 -1.58 -6.83 12.47
CA ARG A 250 -2.51 -5.86 11.85
C ARG A 250 -3.83 -5.72 12.61
N LEU A 251 -4.18 -6.68 13.47
CA LEU A 251 -5.40 -6.58 14.28
C LEU A 251 -5.19 -5.65 15.50
N PRO A 252 -6.13 -4.71 15.78
CA PRO A 252 -6.06 -3.82 16.94
C PRO A 252 -5.98 -4.53 18.30
N GLN A 253 -6.57 -5.72 18.39
CA GLN A 253 -6.59 -6.54 19.59
C GLN A 253 -5.53 -7.66 19.54
N THR A 254 -4.78 -7.76 18.44
CA THR A 254 -3.80 -8.79 18.09
C THR A 254 -4.32 -10.23 18.03
N LEU A 255 -5.45 -10.56 18.65
CA LEU A 255 -6.01 -11.90 18.73
C LEU A 255 -7.54 -11.92 18.59
N GLU A 256 -8.04 -12.89 17.83
CA GLU A 256 -9.45 -13.16 17.54
C GLU A 256 -9.75 -14.67 17.65
N ILE A 257 -10.97 -15.05 18.03
CA ILE A 257 -11.43 -16.46 18.03
C ILE A 257 -12.08 -16.73 16.68
N ILE A 258 -11.72 -17.85 16.02
CA ILE A 258 -12.30 -18.22 14.72
C ILE A 258 -12.93 -19.62 14.77
N GLU A 259 -14.05 -19.76 14.06
CA GLU A 259 -14.77 -21.02 13.86
C GLU A 259 -14.41 -21.69 12.52
N GLN A 260 -13.87 -20.91 11.58
CA GLN A 260 -13.43 -21.37 10.26
C GLN A 260 -12.16 -22.22 10.35
N THR A 261 -11.90 -23.03 9.31
CA THR A 261 -10.61 -23.72 9.20
C THR A 261 -9.48 -22.69 9.00
N PRO A 262 -8.29 -22.90 9.59
CA PRO A 262 -7.16 -21.98 9.45
C PRO A 262 -6.80 -21.63 8.00
N GLN A 263 -6.97 -22.57 7.07
CA GLN A 263 -6.68 -22.37 5.65
C GLN A 263 -7.74 -21.51 4.95
N ALA A 264 -9.03 -21.74 5.19
CA ALA A 264 -10.10 -20.91 4.64
C ALA A 264 -10.04 -19.48 5.19
N HIS A 265 -9.82 -19.35 6.50
CA HIS A 265 -9.62 -18.06 7.15
C HIS A 265 -8.37 -17.35 6.63
N ALA A 266 -7.27 -18.08 6.37
CA ALA A 266 -6.05 -17.49 5.82
C ALA A 266 -6.21 -16.98 4.38
N ALA A 267 -7.04 -17.64 3.56
CA ALA A 267 -7.39 -17.13 2.24
C ALA A 267 -8.26 -15.86 2.34
N ALA A 268 -9.20 -15.80 3.29
CA ALA A 268 -10.08 -14.64 3.48
C ALA A 268 -9.39 -13.43 4.15
N ARG A 269 -8.43 -13.67 5.05
CA ARG A 269 -7.68 -12.63 5.80
C ARG A 269 -6.21 -12.54 5.36
N PHE A 270 -5.97 -12.78 4.08
CA PHE A 270 -4.64 -12.83 3.46
C PHE A 270 -3.74 -11.65 3.83
N THR A 271 -4.27 -10.42 3.67
CA THR A 271 -3.58 -9.15 3.91
C THR A 271 -3.19 -8.94 5.38
N ASP A 272 -3.85 -9.63 6.32
CA ASP A 272 -3.51 -9.60 7.76
C ASP A 272 -2.43 -10.60 8.15
N LEU A 273 -2.14 -11.59 7.29
CA LEU A 273 -1.14 -12.64 7.50
C LEU A 273 0.17 -12.33 6.77
N PHE A 274 0.07 -11.91 5.51
CA PHE A 274 1.23 -11.67 4.64
C PHE A 274 1.53 -10.17 4.43
N GLY A 275 0.59 -9.30 4.80
CA GLY A 275 0.70 -7.87 4.55
C GLY A 275 0.35 -7.48 3.12
N ASP A 276 0.83 -6.31 2.69
CA ASP A 276 0.60 -5.77 1.35
C ASP A 276 1.72 -6.27 0.42
N ILE A 277 1.42 -7.25 -0.43
CA ILE A 277 2.41 -7.87 -1.32
C ILE A 277 2.56 -7.03 -2.60
N PRO A 278 3.79 -6.69 -3.03
CA PRO A 278 4.00 -5.96 -4.28
C PRO A 278 3.49 -6.72 -5.52
N ALA A 279 2.91 -5.99 -6.49
CA ALA A 279 2.30 -6.59 -7.69
C ALA A 279 3.27 -7.41 -8.58
N HIS A 280 4.58 -7.21 -8.43
CA HIS A 280 5.62 -8.01 -9.10
C HIS A 280 5.90 -9.36 -8.40
N PHE A 281 5.11 -9.75 -7.40
CA PHE A 281 5.10 -11.11 -6.86
C PHE A 281 3.76 -11.79 -7.14
N GLN A 282 3.81 -12.92 -7.83
CA GLN A 282 2.71 -13.87 -7.87
C GLN A 282 2.79 -14.75 -6.63
N THR A 283 1.63 -15.07 -6.04
CA THR A 283 1.54 -16.00 -4.90
C THR A 283 0.71 -17.23 -5.23
N SER A 284 1.08 -18.37 -4.63
CA SER A 284 0.43 -19.65 -4.85
C SER A 284 0.61 -20.59 -3.65
N ASN A 285 -0.05 -21.75 -3.68
CA ASN A 285 0.20 -22.87 -2.76
C ASN A 285 0.14 -22.51 -1.27
N LEU A 286 -0.97 -21.91 -0.82
CA LEU A 286 -1.25 -21.69 0.60
C LEU A 286 -1.32 -23.04 1.35
N ARG A 287 -0.34 -23.29 2.21
CA ARG A 287 -0.21 -24.48 3.06
C ARG A 287 -0.21 -24.08 4.54
N MET A 288 -0.50 -25.03 5.42
CA MET A 288 -0.46 -24.82 6.87
C MET A 288 0.70 -25.61 7.47
N ARG A 289 1.69 -24.92 8.04
CA ARG A 289 2.86 -25.52 8.68
C ARG A 289 2.68 -25.52 10.20
N THR A 290 2.75 -26.69 10.82
CA THR A 290 2.81 -26.78 12.30
C THR A 290 4.22 -26.40 12.77
N VAL A 291 4.31 -25.55 13.78
CA VAL A 291 5.57 -25.26 14.49
C VAL A 291 5.82 -26.37 15.51
N ALA A 292 7.08 -26.74 15.74
CA ALA A 292 7.44 -27.72 16.75
C ALA A 292 6.88 -27.32 18.13
N HIS A 293 6.54 -28.32 18.95
CA HIS A 293 6.03 -28.09 20.30
C HIS A 293 7.11 -27.45 21.19
N CYS A 294 6.70 -26.56 22.09
CA CYS A 294 7.57 -25.74 22.91
C CYS A 294 6.90 -25.41 24.26
N ASP A 295 7.71 -25.27 25.31
CA ASP A 295 7.22 -25.16 26.70
C ASP A 295 6.50 -23.82 27.00
N ASP A 296 6.90 -22.74 26.32
CA ASP A 296 6.14 -21.48 26.27
C ASP A 296 5.68 -21.15 24.84
N LEU A 297 4.42 -21.54 24.58
CA LEU A 297 3.75 -21.35 23.30
C LEU A 297 3.45 -19.88 22.98
N VAL A 298 3.43 -18.98 23.98
CA VAL A 298 3.19 -17.54 23.79
C VAL A 298 4.49 -16.81 23.50
N GLU A 299 5.59 -17.20 24.13
CA GLU A 299 6.93 -16.72 23.77
C GLU A 299 7.28 -17.13 22.33
N ALA A 300 7.12 -18.41 21.97
CA ALA A 300 7.36 -18.87 20.61
C ALA A 300 6.46 -18.17 19.55
N LEU A 301 5.22 -17.83 19.91
CA LEU A 301 4.33 -17.04 19.06
C LEU A 301 4.82 -15.58 18.93
N ALA A 302 5.25 -14.96 20.03
CA ALA A 302 5.80 -13.61 20.02
C ALA A 302 7.12 -13.53 19.22
N GLU A 303 8.01 -14.51 19.34
CA GLU A 303 9.20 -14.66 18.51
C GLU A 303 8.85 -14.83 17.04
N HIS A 304 7.88 -15.70 16.71
CA HIS A 304 7.45 -15.91 15.34
C HIS A 304 6.91 -14.62 14.70
N LEU A 305 6.07 -13.87 15.42
CA LEU A 305 5.53 -12.58 14.97
C LEU A 305 6.61 -11.49 14.89
N HIS A 306 7.58 -11.47 15.81
CA HIS A 306 8.71 -10.52 15.77
C HIS A 306 9.63 -10.78 14.56
N LEU A 307 10.03 -12.05 14.37
CA LEU A 307 10.81 -12.46 13.19
C LEU A 307 10.02 -12.23 11.90
N GLY A 308 8.70 -12.46 11.94
CA GLY A 308 7.77 -12.13 10.88
C GLY A 308 7.78 -10.63 10.53
N HIS A 309 7.61 -9.73 11.50
CA HIS A 309 7.69 -8.27 11.30
C HIS A 309 9.04 -7.84 10.70
N ARG A 310 10.13 -8.47 11.13
CA ARG A 310 11.47 -8.23 10.56
C ARG A 310 11.60 -8.74 9.12
N ARG A 311 11.03 -9.89 8.77
CA ARG A 311 10.93 -10.38 7.38
C ARG A 311 9.99 -9.52 6.54
N TYR A 312 8.89 -9.02 7.11
CA TYR A 312 7.93 -8.16 6.40
C TYR A 312 8.60 -6.91 5.85
N ARG A 313 9.68 -6.44 6.49
CA ARG A 313 10.54 -5.38 5.93
C ARG A 313 10.94 -5.65 4.48
N GLU A 314 11.23 -6.88 4.09
CA GLU A 314 11.65 -7.22 2.72
C GLU A 314 10.53 -6.98 1.70
N PHE A 315 9.28 -7.24 2.06
CA PHE A 315 8.10 -6.98 1.23
C PHE A 315 7.66 -5.51 1.29
N ALA A 316 7.67 -4.93 2.49
CA ALA A 316 7.30 -3.54 2.75
C ALA A 316 8.33 -2.52 2.23
N TYR A 317 9.60 -2.91 2.13
CA TYR A 317 10.69 -2.11 1.55
C TYR A 317 10.92 -2.41 0.07
N GLY A 318 10.83 -3.69 -0.32
CA GLY A 318 10.96 -4.25 -1.67
C GLY A 318 11.83 -3.47 -2.64
N ALA A 319 13.03 -3.99 -2.96
CA ALA A 319 13.86 -3.40 -4.01
C ALA A 319 13.00 -3.09 -5.25
N THR A 320 13.11 -1.85 -5.75
CA THR A 320 12.16 -1.37 -6.77
C THR A 320 12.28 -2.21 -8.05
N ARG A 321 11.23 -2.27 -8.87
CA ARG A 321 11.30 -2.96 -10.17
C ARG A 321 12.47 -2.45 -11.01
N GLU A 322 12.73 -1.14 -10.93
CA GLU A 322 13.89 -0.47 -11.52
C GLU A 322 15.22 -1.02 -10.94
N ALA A 323 15.38 -1.08 -9.62
CA ALA A 323 16.59 -1.62 -8.99
C ALA A 323 16.80 -3.14 -9.21
N LEU A 324 15.76 -3.85 -9.66
CA LEU A 324 15.73 -5.29 -9.87
C LEU A 324 15.79 -5.73 -11.34
N ALA A 325 15.84 -4.78 -12.29
CA ALA A 325 15.96 -5.05 -13.72
C ALA A 325 17.44 -4.98 -14.19
N PRO A 326 17.89 -5.83 -15.14
CA PRO A 326 19.33 -5.98 -15.43
C PRO A 326 20.02 -4.75 -16.01
N THR A 327 19.32 -3.99 -16.84
CA THR A 327 19.84 -2.82 -17.58
C THR A 327 19.49 -1.48 -16.92
N SER A 328 19.14 -1.50 -15.63
CA SER A 328 18.32 -0.48 -14.99
C SER A 328 18.95 0.07 -13.71
N HIS A 329 19.08 1.40 -13.64
CA HIS A 329 19.85 2.10 -12.60
C HIS A 329 19.18 3.45 -12.25
N SER A 330 19.59 4.07 -11.13
CA SER A 330 19.04 5.33 -10.57
C SER A 330 19.12 6.59 -11.46
N GLN A 331 19.66 6.47 -12.68
CA GLN A 331 19.77 7.56 -13.65
C GLN A 331 18.67 7.55 -14.72
N VAL A 332 17.88 6.48 -14.82
CA VAL A 332 16.77 6.34 -15.78
C VAL A 332 15.71 7.42 -15.55
N ARG A 333 15.16 7.99 -16.64
CA ARG A 333 14.26 9.14 -16.59
C ARG A 333 13.03 8.92 -17.44
N GLN A 334 11.87 9.25 -16.88
CA GLN A 334 10.69 9.48 -17.70
C GLN A 334 10.77 10.87 -18.34
N ARG A 335 10.41 10.96 -19.63
CA ARG A 335 10.24 12.25 -20.30
C ARG A 335 9.16 13.09 -19.60
N LEU A 336 9.48 14.33 -19.24
CA LEU A 336 8.51 15.28 -18.71
C LEU A 336 7.59 15.80 -19.83
N CYS A 337 6.33 16.09 -19.49
CA CYS A 337 5.43 16.81 -20.39
C CYS A 337 6.04 18.17 -20.80
N PRO A 338 5.80 18.64 -22.03
CA PRO A 338 6.20 19.99 -22.42
C PRO A 338 5.60 20.99 -21.43
N ARG A 339 6.45 21.82 -20.80
CA ARG A 339 5.94 22.98 -20.06
C ARG A 339 5.12 23.81 -21.03
N ALA A 340 3.87 24.11 -20.68
CA ALA A 340 3.11 25.14 -21.37
C ALA A 340 3.99 26.39 -21.43
N ARG A 341 4.43 26.74 -22.65
CA ARG A 341 5.20 27.96 -22.88
C ARG A 341 4.33 29.09 -22.33
N PRO A 342 4.81 29.92 -21.37
CA PRO A 342 4.05 31.10 -20.99
C PRO A 342 3.73 31.82 -22.29
N LEU A 343 2.45 32.12 -22.55
CA LEU A 343 2.13 33.04 -23.63
C LEU A 343 2.92 34.30 -23.29
N ALA A 344 3.89 34.64 -24.14
CA ALA A 344 4.65 35.86 -23.96
C ALA A 344 3.63 36.99 -24.12
N THR A 345 3.23 37.57 -22.99
CA THR A 345 2.39 38.77 -22.98
C THR A 345 3.22 39.86 -23.63
N SER A 346 3.03 40.03 -24.94
CA SER A 346 3.65 41.11 -25.70
C SER A 346 3.37 42.41 -24.94
N PRO A 347 4.40 43.18 -24.54
CA PRO A 347 4.16 44.44 -23.85
C PRO A 347 3.37 45.35 -24.79
N PRO A 348 2.32 46.03 -24.29
CA PRO A 348 1.59 46.99 -25.13
C PRO A 348 2.55 48.11 -25.52
N ARG A 349 2.77 48.30 -26.83
CA ARG A 349 3.48 49.47 -27.35
C ARG A 349 2.64 50.72 -27.01
N PRO A 350 3.19 51.70 -26.28
CA PRO A 350 2.49 52.97 -26.07
C PRO A 350 2.69 53.88 -27.28
N GLY A 351 1.58 54.34 -27.87
CA GLY A 351 1.52 55.55 -28.68
C GLY A 351 1.79 55.41 -30.19
N GLU A 352 0.72 55.43 -30.98
CA GLU A 352 0.56 56.37 -32.10
C GLU A 352 -0.94 56.47 -32.46
N PRO A 353 -1.49 57.68 -32.72
CA PRO A 353 -2.92 57.88 -32.98
C PRO A 353 -3.31 57.77 -34.47
N ASP A 354 -4.61 57.65 -34.73
CA ASP A 354 -5.21 57.41 -36.04
C ASP A 354 -4.81 58.37 -37.16
N ARG A 355 -4.50 57.81 -38.34
CA ARG A 355 -4.95 58.42 -39.61
C ARG A 355 -5.11 57.40 -40.74
N ALA A 356 -6.21 57.50 -41.47
CA ALA A 356 -6.58 56.60 -42.56
C ALA A 356 -5.92 56.97 -43.91
N THR A 357 -5.79 55.99 -44.81
CA THR A 357 -6.47 55.94 -46.15
C THR A 357 -5.70 55.08 -47.17
N ALA A 358 -6.45 54.34 -48.00
CA ALA A 358 -6.09 53.75 -49.31
C ALA A 358 -5.08 52.57 -49.42
N GLY A 359 -5.59 51.48 -50.01
CA GLY A 359 -5.01 50.95 -51.27
C GLY A 359 -4.12 49.71 -51.16
N PRO A 360 -4.17 48.75 -52.12
CA PRO A 360 -3.65 47.39 -51.89
C PRO A 360 -2.37 47.02 -52.66
N SER A 361 -1.84 45.84 -52.28
CA SER A 361 -1.03 44.94 -53.12
C SER A 361 0.50 45.22 -53.22
N PRO A 362 1.34 44.26 -53.67
CA PRO A 362 2.36 43.72 -52.75
C PRO A 362 3.79 43.64 -53.35
N SER A 363 4.68 42.99 -52.59
CA SER A 363 5.79 42.13 -53.05
C SER A 363 7.24 42.58 -52.76
N MET A 364 8.08 41.56 -52.70
CA MET A 364 9.54 41.49 -52.69
C MET A 364 10.29 41.99 -51.44
N LEU A 365 10.94 41.09 -50.70
CA LEU A 365 12.29 40.59 -50.97
C LEU A 365 13.35 41.71 -51.02
N LYS A 366 14.17 41.80 -49.95
CA LYS A 366 15.63 41.96 -50.11
C LYS A 366 16.38 41.53 -48.86
N THR A 367 17.10 40.43 -49.03
CA THR A 367 18.21 39.99 -48.19
C THR A 367 19.30 41.06 -48.18
N ALA A 368 19.83 41.40 -47.01
CA ALA A 368 21.13 42.07 -46.88
C ALA A 368 21.87 41.51 -45.67
N LYS A 369 23.17 41.28 -45.83
CA LYS A 369 24.02 40.46 -44.94
C LYS A 369 25.33 41.20 -44.70
N ALA A 370 25.59 41.57 -43.45
CA ALA A 370 26.91 41.87 -42.87
C ALA A 370 26.75 41.72 -41.34
N THR A 371 27.57 41.01 -40.55
CA THR A 371 29.00 41.22 -40.24
C THR A 371 29.27 42.68 -39.83
N GLU A 372 29.97 43.02 -38.74
CA GLU A 372 31.04 42.31 -38.05
C GLU A 372 31.29 42.84 -36.60
N THR A 373 31.66 41.93 -35.70
CA THR A 373 32.56 42.04 -34.53
C THR A 373 32.90 43.39 -33.87
N ALA A 374 32.63 43.51 -32.55
CA ALA A 374 33.57 44.14 -31.58
C ALA A 374 33.28 43.75 -30.10
N LYS A 375 34.34 43.38 -29.36
CA LYS A 375 34.52 43.32 -27.89
C LYS A 375 35.67 44.32 -27.56
N PRO A 376 36.01 44.74 -26.31
CA PRO A 376 35.64 44.16 -25.00
C PRO A 376 35.30 45.16 -23.85
N ALA A 377 35.18 44.56 -22.64
CA ALA A 377 35.01 45.02 -21.25
C ALA A 377 35.98 46.17 -20.78
N PRO A 378 35.97 46.71 -19.50
CA PRO A 378 35.59 46.02 -18.24
C PRO A 378 35.08 46.81 -16.97
N THR A 379 34.79 46.01 -15.92
CA THR A 379 34.93 46.24 -14.44
C THR A 379 33.89 46.97 -13.56
N SER A 380 33.57 46.30 -12.42
CA SER A 380 33.13 46.80 -11.09
C SER A 380 31.81 47.61 -10.97
N THR A 381 31.07 47.64 -9.85
CA THR A 381 31.27 47.14 -8.45
C THR A 381 29.91 46.85 -7.78
N ALA A 382 29.88 46.08 -6.69
CA ALA A 382 28.79 46.05 -5.67
C ALA A 382 29.19 46.98 -4.47
N PRO A 383 28.35 47.27 -3.43
CA PRO A 383 27.08 46.63 -3.01
C PRO A 383 25.94 47.59 -2.50
N ASP A 384 24.86 46.99 -1.96
CA ASP A 384 23.85 47.48 -0.98
C ASP A 384 23.20 48.88 -1.15
N THR A 385 21.87 49.02 -1.29
CA THR A 385 20.92 48.89 -0.16
C THR A 385 19.43 48.83 -0.57
N MET A 386 18.59 48.50 0.43
CA MET A 386 17.13 48.33 0.44
C MET A 386 16.27 49.32 -0.38
N HIS A 387 15.19 48.81 -1.01
CA HIS A 387 13.81 49.25 -0.75
C HIS A 387 12.78 48.25 -1.31
N ALA A 388 11.79 47.85 -0.51
CA ALA A 388 10.73 46.92 -0.92
C ALA A 388 9.38 47.64 -1.14
N PRO A 389 8.69 47.43 -2.28
CA PRO A 389 7.30 47.83 -2.48
C PRO A 389 6.30 46.72 -2.06
N PRO A 390 5.01 47.03 -1.84
CA PRO A 390 4.18 46.30 -0.88
C PRO A 390 3.53 45.00 -1.39
N ARG A 391 3.39 44.03 -0.48
CA ARG A 391 2.56 42.83 -0.66
C ARG A 391 1.08 43.19 -0.79
N ARG A 392 0.52 43.13 -2.01
CA ARG A 392 -0.92 42.88 -2.17
C ARG A 392 -1.21 41.42 -1.78
N ARG A 393 -1.92 41.20 -0.68
CA ARG A 393 -2.54 39.90 -0.37
C ARG A 393 -3.60 39.62 -1.46
N PRO A 394 -3.62 38.42 -2.09
CA PRO A 394 -4.88 37.88 -2.58
C PRO A 394 -5.75 37.60 -1.36
N SER A 395 -6.98 38.12 -1.39
CA SER A 395 -7.98 37.85 -0.37
C SER A 395 -8.31 36.35 -0.32
N GLN A 396 -8.67 35.93 0.89
CA GLN A 396 -9.42 34.73 1.24
C GLN A 396 -10.38 34.32 0.10
N ARG A 397 -10.05 33.23 -0.60
CA ARG A 397 -10.94 32.66 -1.63
C ARG A 397 -12.01 31.82 -0.95
N ASP A 398 -13.18 31.88 -1.57
CA ASP A 398 -14.45 31.35 -1.08
C ASP A 398 -14.36 29.88 -0.67
N GLN A 399 -14.96 29.57 0.48
CA GLN A 399 -15.38 28.19 0.74
C GLN A 399 -16.52 27.88 -0.24
N PRO A 400 -16.52 26.71 -0.91
CA PRO A 400 -17.61 26.36 -1.83
C PRO A 400 -18.93 26.40 -1.07
N SER A 401 -19.92 27.05 -1.66
CA SER A 401 -21.25 27.16 -1.08
C SER A 401 -21.88 25.78 -0.97
N LEU A 402 -22.78 25.61 0.01
CA LEU A 402 -23.51 24.34 0.22
C LEU A 402 -24.14 23.81 -1.08
N ARG A 403 -24.64 24.72 -1.93
CA ARG A 403 -25.26 24.41 -3.21
C ARG A 403 -24.28 23.91 -4.28
N GLU A 404 -23.02 24.35 -4.24
CA GLU A 404 -21.95 23.83 -5.12
C GLU A 404 -21.49 22.45 -4.66
N LEU A 405 -21.49 22.18 -3.35
CA LEU A 405 -21.24 20.86 -2.79
C LEU A 405 -22.37 19.87 -3.11
N GLU A 406 -23.63 20.28 -2.95
CA GLU A 406 -24.81 19.50 -3.35
C GLU A 406 -24.77 19.13 -4.85
N TRP A 407 -24.44 20.08 -5.72
CA TRP A 407 -24.30 19.84 -7.15
C TRP A 407 -23.14 18.87 -7.47
N ALA A 408 -21.99 19.03 -6.80
CA ALA A 408 -20.84 18.14 -6.99
C ALA A 408 -21.12 16.71 -6.52
N ILE A 409 -21.89 16.53 -5.43
CA ILE A 409 -22.33 15.21 -4.96
C ILE A 409 -23.30 14.57 -5.96
N ALA A 410 -24.31 15.32 -6.44
CA ALA A 410 -25.25 14.81 -7.42
C ALA A 410 -24.59 14.39 -8.75
N GLU A 411 -23.56 15.12 -9.21
CA GLU A 411 -22.81 14.74 -10.40
C GLU A 411 -21.91 13.51 -10.17
N LEU A 412 -21.35 13.33 -8.97
CA LEU A 412 -20.63 12.11 -8.59
C LEU A 412 -21.54 10.88 -8.55
N GLU A 413 -22.75 10.99 -7.98
CA GLU A 413 -23.75 9.92 -7.97
C GLU A 413 -24.22 9.56 -9.40
N ARG A 414 -24.40 10.57 -10.26
CA ARG A 414 -24.71 10.38 -11.69
C ARG A 414 -23.60 9.62 -12.41
N LEU A 415 -22.34 9.93 -12.12
CA LEU A 415 -21.19 9.25 -12.70
C LEU A 415 -21.05 7.82 -12.18
N ASP A 416 -21.24 7.56 -10.89
CA ASP A 416 -21.23 6.20 -10.32
C ASP A 416 -22.34 5.32 -10.93
N THR A 417 -23.52 5.90 -11.16
CA THR A 417 -24.63 5.24 -11.86
C THR A 417 -24.28 4.91 -13.31
N LEU A 418 -23.52 5.77 -14.00
CA LEU A 418 -23.04 5.51 -15.36
C LEU A 418 -21.95 4.43 -15.39
N TYR A 419 -21.02 4.43 -14.43
CA TYR A 419 -19.96 3.42 -14.34
C TYR A 419 -20.50 2.04 -13.95
N THR A 420 -21.50 1.96 -13.06
CA THR A 420 -22.15 0.70 -12.70
C THR A 420 -22.97 0.10 -13.85
N VAL A 421 -23.53 0.92 -14.74
CA VAL A 421 -24.17 0.46 -15.99
C VAL A 421 -23.15 -0.03 -17.03
N GLN A 422 -21.94 0.52 -17.07
CA GLN A 422 -20.86 0.08 -17.97
C GLN A 422 -20.05 -1.11 -17.40
N GLY A 423 -20.11 -1.35 -16.09
CA GLY A 423 -19.28 -2.30 -15.35
C GLY A 423 -19.78 -3.76 -15.29
N ARG A 424 -20.26 -4.36 -16.38
CA ARG A 424 -20.44 -5.84 -16.47
C ARG A 424 -20.23 -6.42 -17.87
N PRO A 425 -19.07 -7.02 -18.16
CA PRO A 425 -18.98 -8.19 -19.03
C PRO A 425 -19.62 -9.37 -18.29
N ARG A 426 -20.70 -9.95 -18.83
CA ARG A 426 -21.19 -11.27 -18.40
C ARG A 426 -20.44 -12.35 -19.19
N TYR A 427 -19.66 -13.17 -18.49
CA TYR A 427 -19.30 -14.53 -18.88
C TYR A 427 -19.34 -15.38 -17.60
N GLY A 428 -20.06 -16.50 -17.50
CA GLY A 428 -20.71 -17.27 -18.57
C GLY A 428 -19.77 -18.31 -19.11
#